data_AF-A0A940FI46-F1
#
_entry.id   AF-A0A940FI46-F1
#
_cell.length_a   1.000
_cell.length_b   1.000
_cell.length_c   1.000
_cell.angle_alpha   90.00
_cell.angle_beta   90.00
_cell.angle_gamma   90.00
#
_symmetry.space_group_name_H-M   'P 1'
#
loop_
_entity.id
_entity.type
_entity.pdbx_description
1 polymer ?
#
loop_
_entity_poly.entity_id
_entity_poly.type
_entity_poly.pdbx_seq_one_letter_code
_entity_poly.pdbx_strand_id
1 'polypeptide(L)'
;MIRPISIIFSILAVVLIIIFFSLPSTGKVSVAGNIKSSNEAIYRAIINQQLWNKWFSGDITIKKPLLNSAAMDFLPAEKAPGNILLVPVTNDSTQVLLNTDLQSYNRITNFFTLKELQQKLKNALDSLRSFCTNTTNIYGIDIQPASTKDTFLITSKFTTHTYPNTTEIYSQINQLKKTAASANVGQAGFPMLNVTHTDSSFYQCMVALPINRIIDLPSFVRMVPGRFLTAEVKGGPSAIQHAHEMMQQYFKDYSRTSMAIPFEYLITDRSAEPDTSKWITKIYAPVY
;
A
#
# COMPACT_ATOMS: atom_id res chain seq x y z
N MET A 1 -45.73 61.77 9.12
CA MET A 1 -44.38 61.91 8.52
C MET A 1 -43.55 60.71 8.98
N ILE A 2 -43.55 59.61 8.22
CA ILE A 2 -42.74 58.43 8.54
C ILE A 2 -41.29 58.86 8.34
N ARG A 3 -40.50 58.84 9.42
CA ARG A 3 -39.09 59.24 9.36
C ARG A 3 -38.34 58.22 8.48
N PRO A 4 -37.49 58.64 7.54
CA PRO A 4 -36.76 57.74 6.64
C PRO A 4 -35.97 56.63 7.37
N ILE A 5 -35.59 56.89 8.62
CA ILE A 5 -34.95 55.93 9.53
C ILE A 5 -35.83 54.69 9.81
N SER A 6 -37.14 54.84 9.95
CA SER A 6 -38.05 53.71 10.22
C SER A 6 -38.16 52.76 9.02
N ILE A 7 -38.11 53.30 7.80
CA ILE A 7 -38.15 52.50 6.56
C ILE A 7 -36.88 51.65 6.44
N ILE A 8 -35.71 52.22 6.73
CA ILE A 8 -34.43 51.49 6.72
C ILE A 8 -34.44 50.35 7.74
N PHE A 9 -34.96 50.59 8.94
CA PHE A 9 -35.06 49.55 9.98
C PHE A 9 -35.99 48.41 9.59
N SER A 10 -37.13 48.72 8.96
CA SER A 10 -38.06 47.71 8.45
C SER A 10 -37.43 46.87 7.33
N ILE A 11 -36.70 47.50 6.40
CA ILE A 11 -35.99 46.78 5.33
C ILE A 11 -34.92 45.86 5.94
N LEU A 12 -34.12 46.35 6.88
CA LEU A 12 -33.10 45.54 7.56
C LEU A 12 -33.72 44.33 8.30
N ALA A 13 -34.84 44.53 8.99
CA ALA A 13 -35.55 43.45 9.68
C ALA A 13 -36.05 42.38 8.69
N VAL A 14 -36.63 42.80 7.55
CA VAL A 14 -37.08 41.87 6.50
C VAL A 14 -35.89 41.10 5.91
N VAL A 15 -34.76 41.76 5.65
CA VAL A 15 -33.53 41.10 5.16
C VAL A 15 -33.01 40.06 6.16
N LEU A 16 -32.97 40.37 7.46
CA LEU A 16 -32.53 39.43 8.49
C LEU A 16 -33.47 38.23 8.62
N ILE A 17 -34.79 38.44 8.49
CA ILE A 17 -35.79 37.36 8.48
C ILE A 17 -35.57 36.45 7.26
N ILE A 18 -35.38 37.02 6.07
CA ILE A 18 -35.10 36.24 4.86
C ILE A 18 -33.84 35.40 5.04
N ILE A 19 -32.74 35.99 5.53
CA ILE A 19 -31.49 35.28 5.80
C ILE A 19 -31.73 34.12 6.78
N PHE A 20 -32.45 34.37 7.88
CA PHE A 20 -32.74 33.34 8.88
C PHE A 20 -33.57 32.17 8.32
N PHE A 21 -34.60 32.46 7.52
CA PHE A 21 -35.43 31.43 6.90
C PHE A 21 -34.74 30.67 5.76
N SER A 22 -33.73 31.27 5.12
CA SER A 22 -32.88 30.59 4.13
C SER A 22 -31.84 29.65 4.75
N LEU A 23 -31.56 29.73 6.06
CA LEU A 23 -30.63 28.81 6.72
C LEU A 23 -31.28 27.43 6.95
N PRO A 24 -30.56 26.32 6.66
CA PRO A 24 -31.11 24.97 6.78
C PRO A 24 -31.33 24.55 8.24
N SER A 25 -32.50 23.95 8.53
CA SER A 25 -32.82 23.38 9.84
C SER A 25 -32.29 21.96 10.04
N THR A 26 -31.94 21.26 8.97
CA THR A 26 -31.23 19.97 8.97
C THR A 26 -30.25 19.99 7.81
N GLY A 27 -29.17 19.22 7.90
CA GLY A 27 -28.16 19.22 6.83
C GLY A 27 -27.47 17.88 6.68
N LYS A 28 -27.21 17.53 5.42
CA LYS A 28 -26.36 16.42 5.04
C LYS A 28 -25.03 16.97 4.57
N VAL A 29 -23.94 16.38 5.02
CA VAL A 29 -22.60 16.70 4.51
C VAL A 29 -22.05 15.44 3.86
N SER A 30 -21.59 15.58 2.62
CA SER A 30 -20.94 14.52 1.87
C SER A 30 -19.64 15.05 1.30
N VAL A 31 -18.56 14.28 1.48
CA VAL A 31 -17.27 14.54 0.85
C VAL A 31 -16.86 13.27 0.13
N ALA A 32 -16.49 13.41 -1.14
CA ALA A 32 -16.02 12.30 -1.96
C ALA A 32 -14.62 12.60 -2.51
N GLY A 33 -13.82 11.56 -2.71
CA GLY A 33 -12.56 11.71 -3.42
C GLY A 33 -11.96 10.37 -3.80
N ASN A 34 -11.12 10.41 -4.84
CA ASN A 34 -10.42 9.23 -5.33
C ASN A 34 -9.12 9.03 -4.55
N ILE A 35 -8.82 7.77 -4.26
CA ILE A 35 -7.56 7.33 -3.67
C ILE A 35 -6.95 6.31 -4.64
N LYS A 36 -5.65 6.49 -4.94
CA LYS A 36 -4.88 5.55 -5.78
C LYS A 36 -4.42 4.37 -4.92
N SER A 37 -5.37 3.52 -4.56
CA SER A 37 -5.19 2.30 -3.77
C SER A 37 -6.39 1.39 -4.02
N SER A 38 -6.21 0.08 -3.86
CA SER A 38 -7.30 -0.88 -4.04
C SER A 38 -8.34 -0.77 -2.92
N ASN A 39 -9.54 -1.27 -3.20
CA ASN A 39 -10.65 -1.25 -2.25
C ASN A 39 -10.31 -2.03 -0.97
N GLU A 40 -9.66 -3.19 -1.14
CA GLU A 40 -9.24 -4.10 -0.09
C GLU A 40 -8.16 -3.48 0.80
N ALA A 41 -7.21 -2.76 0.19
CA ALA A 41 -6.14 -2.07 0.90
C ALA A 41 -6.69 -0.92 1.77
N ILE A 42 -7.60 -0.11 1.24
CA ILE A 42 -8.26 0.97 1.98
C ILE A 42 -9.16 0.39 3.07
N TYR A 43 -9.93 -0.66 2.77
CA TYR A 43 -10.77 -1.33 3.74
C TYR A 43 -9.96 -1.85 4.93
N ARG A 44 -8.78 -2.45 4.68
CA ARG A 44 -7.84 -2.88 5.72
C ARG A 44 -7.40 -1.73 6.63
N ALA A 45 -7.10 -0.55 6.05
CA ALA A 45 -6.72 0.64 6.81
C ALA A 45 -7.86 1.17 7.70
N ILE A 46 -9.11 1.01 7.26
CA ILE A 46 -10.31 1.42 8.01
C ILE A 46 -10.62 0.44 9.13
N ILE A 47 -10.50 -0.87 8.93
CA ILE A 47 -10.89 -1.85 9.97
C ILE A 47 -9.78 -2.13 10.99
N ASN A 48 -8.51 -1.91 10.63
CA ASN A 48 -7.40 -2.17 11.53
C ASN A 48 -7.15 -0.99 12.47
N GLN A 49 -7.63 -1.13 13.71
CA GLN A 49 -7.48 -0.12 14.78
C GLN A 49 -6.02 0.28 15.04
N GLN A 50 -5.06 -0.63 14.85
CA GLN A 50 -3.63 -0.33 15.04
C GLN A 50 -3.12 0.70 14.02
N LEU A 51 -3.79 0.83 12.87
CA LEU A 51 -3.44 1.79 11.83
C LEU A 51 -4.11 3.15 12.04
N TRP A 52 -5.17 3.24 12.86
CA TRP A 52 -5.92 4.48 13.03
C TRP A 52 -5.02 5.60 13.52
N ASN A 53 -4.26 5.39 14.59
CA ASN A 53 -3.35 6.41 15.13
C ASN A 53 -2.33 6.97 14.12
N LYS A 54 -2.12 6.33 12.97
CA LYS A 54 -1.19 6.77 11.92
C LYS A 54 -1.81 7.71 10.89
N TRP A 55 -3.13 7.69 10.72
CA TRP A 55 -3.84 8.54 9.73
C TRP A 55 -5.03 9.29 10.30
N PHE A 56 -5.39 8.99 11.55
CA PHE A 56 -6.63 9.39 12.17
C PHE A 56 -6.39 10.37 13.33
N SER A 57 -7.11 11.50 13.35
CA SER A 57 -6.85 12.63 14.28
C SER A 57 -7.73 12.65 15.55
N GLY A 58 -8.54 11.63 15.81
CA GLY A 58 -9.32 11.52 17.06
C GLY A 58 -10.75 12.10 17.02
N ASP A 59 -11.10 12.92 16.01
CA ASP A 59 -12.40 13.63 15.94
C ASP A 59 -13.59 12.80 15.42
N ILE A 60 -13.37 11.54 15.09
CA ILE A 60 -14.28 10.59 14.46
C ILE A 60 -14.04 9.21 15.12
N THR A 61 -15.06 8.42 15.31
CA THR A 61 -14.93 7.07 15.86
C THR A 61 -15.53 6.09 14.87
N ILE A 62 -14.74 5.16 14.37
CA ILE A 62 -15.25 4.06 13.55
C ILE A 62 -15.91 3.05 14.49
N LYS A 63 -17.22 2.84 14.33
CA LYS A 63 -18.03 2.02 15.24
C LYS A 63 -18.13 0.56 14.81
N LYS A 64 -18.44 0.33 13.54
CA LYS A 64 -18.73 -1.01 13.02
C LYS A 64 -18.23 -1.14 11.58
N PRO A 65 -17.32 -2.09 11.30
CA PRO A 65 -16.99 -2.44 9.93
C PRO A 65 -18.20 -3.09 9.25
N LEU A 66 -18.44 -2.72 8.00
CA LEU A 66 -19.48 -3.24 7.13
C LEU A 66 -18.83 -3.66 5.80
N LEU A 67 -19.54 -4.41 4.96
CA LEU A 67 -18.99 -4.79 3.66
C LEU A 67 -18.75 -3.52 2.82
N ASN A 68 -17.50 -3.30 2.40
CA ASN A 68 -17.04 -2.11 1.64
C ASN A 68 -17.44 -0.77 2.28
N SER A 69 -17.64 -0.77 3.59
CA SER A 69 -18.08 0.43 4.30
C SER A 69 -17.76 0.35 5.79
N ALA A 70 -17.88 1.47 6.49
CA ALA A 70 -17.79 1.50 7.94
C ALA A 70 -18.72 2.55 8.51
N ALA A 71 -19.39 2.24 9.61
CA ALA A 71 -20.13 3.23 10.38
C ALA A 71 -19.14 4.10 11.17
N MET A 72 -19.36 5.41 11.16
CA MET A 72 -18.52 6.39 11.83
C MET A 72 -19.38 7.41 12.60
N ASP A 73 -18.85 7.92 13.71
CA ASP A 73 -19.47 9.00 14.50
C ASP A 73 -18.48 10.14 14.68
N PHE A 74 -18.91 11.39 14.63
CA PHE A 74 -18.06 12.54 14.95
C PHE A 74 -18.10 12.87 16.43
N LEU A 75 -16.96 13.14 17.08
CA LEU A 75 -16.97 13.58 18.47
C LEU A 75 -17.41 15.05 18.58
N PRO A 76 -18.33 15.37 19.52
CA PRO A 76 -19.06 14.45 20.40
C PRO A 76 -20.14 13.65 19.63
N ALA A 77 -20.11 12.32 19.82
CA ALA A 77 -20.80 11.28 19.03
C ALA A 77 -22.32 11.43 18.87
N GLU A 78 -22.95 12.30 19.66
CA GLU A 78 -24.41 12.36 19.82
C GLU A 78 -25.16 13.13 18.72
N LYS A 79 -24.47 13.80 17.77
CA LYS A 79 -25.15 14.74 16.84
C LYS A 79 -24.96 14.48 15.34
N ALA A 80 -24.08 13.58 14.95
CA ALA A 80 -23.71 13.40 13.54
C ALA A 80 -23.27 11.97 13.22
N PRO A 81 -24.20 11.00 13.15
CA PRO A 81 -23.88 9.67 12.62
C PRO A 81 -23.45 9.80 11.16
N GLY A 82 -22.54 8.92 10.74
CA GLY A 82 -22.01 8.92 9.38
C GLY A 82 -21.57 7.55 8.89
N ASN A 83 -21.22 7.50 7.61
CA ASN A 83 -20.72 6.30 6.98
C ASN A 83 -19.59 6.61 6.00
N ILE A 84 -18.61 5.70 5.98
CA ILE A 84 -17.59 5.59 4.94
C ILE A 84 -18.08 4.54 3.94
N LEU A 85 -18.14 4.88 2.66
CA LEU A 85 -18.45 3.95 1.58
C LEU A 85 -17.27 3.91 0.60
N LEU A 86 -16.86 2.70 0.24
CA LEU A 86 -15.82 2.45 -0.74
C LEU A 86 -16.46 1.97 -2.04
N VAL A 87 -16.14 2.65 -3.13
CA VAL A 87 -16.61 2.31 -4.47
C VAL A 87 -15.38 2.05 -5.36
N PRO A 88 -15.08 0.79 -5.71
CA PRO A 88 -13.95 0.48 -6.59
C PRO A 88 -14.17 1.10 -7.98
N VAL A 89 -13.19 1.84 -8.47
CA VAL A 89 -13.19 2.43 -9.82
C VAL A 89 -12.35 1.55 -10.76
N THR A 90 -11.17 1.15 -10.30
CA THR A 90 -10.25 0.19 -10.92
C THR A 90 -9.61 -0.67 -9.83
N ASN A 91 -8.81 -1.68 -10.20
CA ASN A 91 -8.08 -2.50 -9.22
C ASN A 91 -7.07 -1.71 -8.38
N ASP A 92 -6.68 -0.51 -8.82
CA ASP A 92 -5.71 0.37 -8.17
C ASP A 92 -6.29 1.75 -7.81
N SER A 93 -7.61 1.93 -7.93
CA SER A 93 -8.28 3.18 -7.58
C SER A 93 -9.66 2.95 -6.99
N THR A 94 -9.92 3.62 -5.88
CA THR A 94 -11.19 3.55 -5.15
C THR A 94 -11.68 4.95 -4.87
N GLN A 95 -12.96 5.19 -5.11
CA GLN A 95 -13.64 6.39 -4.66
C GLN A 95 -14.13 6.16 -3.22
N VAL A 96 -13.76 7.07 -2.33
CA VAL A 96 -14.22 7.06 -0.94
C VAL A 96 -15.25 8.15 -0.77
N LEU A 97 -16.42 7.79 -0.24
CA LEU A 97 -17.50 8.70 0.10
C LEU A 97 -17.67 8.70 1.61
N LEU A 98 -17.56 9.88 2.21
CA LEU A 98 -17.83 10.11 3.62
C LEU A 98 -19.10 10.94 3.75
N ASN A 99 -20.12 10.41 4.41
CA ASN A 99 -21.37 11.13 4.63
C ASN A 99 -21.69 11.23 6.12
N THR A 100 -22.34 12.32 6.50
CA THR A 100 -22.92 12.47 7.83
C THR A 100 -24.19 13.32 7.78
N ASP A 101 -25.13 12.99 8.66
CA ASP A 101 -26.39 13.70 8.83
C ASP A 101 -26.38 14.44 10.17
N LEU A 102 -26.49 15.77 10.14
CA LEU A 102 -26.59 16.59 11.34
C LEU A 102 -28.05 16.74 11.77
N GLN A 103 -28.35 16.29 12.98
CA GLN A 103 -29.65 16.52 13.62
C GLN A 103 -29.53 17.62 14.68
N SER A 104 -30.01 18.83 14.38
CA SER A 104 -30.01 19.94 15.35
C SER A 104 -31.08 20.98 15.03
N TYR A 105 -31.65 21.60 16.06
CA TYR A 105 -32.84 22.45 15.97
C TYR A 105 -32.54 23.95 15.74
N ASN A 106 -31.27 24.39 15.80
CA ASN A 106 -30.89 25.80 15.64
C ASN A 106 -30.19 26.06 14.29
N ARG A 107 -30.86 26.83 13.42
CA ARG A 107 -30.44 27.12 12.04
C ARG A 107 -29.08 27.82 11.92
N ILE A 108 -28.77 28.74 12.84
CA ILE A 108 -27.50 29.50 12.80
C ILE A 108 -26.34 28.60 13.20
N THR A 109 -26.47 27.89 14.33
CA THR A 109 -25.43 26.95 14.75
C THR A 109 -25.26 25.83 13.73
N ASN A 110 -26.36 25.34 13.13
CA ASN A 110 -26.29 24.32 12.08
C ASN A 110 -25.43 24.75 10.91
N PHE A 111 -25.59 25.97 10.42
CA PHE A 111 -24.80 26.45 9.28
C PHE A 111 -23.29 26.40 9.54
N PHE A 112 -22.85 26.88 10.71
CA PHE A 112 -21.44 26.83 11.08
C PHE A 112 -20.96 25.39 11.37
N THR A 113 -21.76 24.58 12.06
CA THR A 113 -21.46 23.17 12.33
C THR A 113 -21.35 22.35 11.04
N LEU A 114 -22.22 22.58 10.04
CA LEU A 114 -22.13 21.89 8.74
C LEU A 114 -20.84 22.24 8.00
N LYS A 115 -20.41 23.50 8.04
CA LYS A 115 -19.12 23.91 7.46
C LYS A 115 -17.94 23.27 8.18
N GLU A 116 -17.97 23.23 9.51
CA GLU A 116 -16.93 22.59 10.31
C GLU A 116 -16.86 21.08 10.03
N LEU A 117 -18.01 20.40 9.99
CA LEU A 117 -18.11 18.98 9.64
C LEU A 117 -17.58 18.71 8.23
N GLN A 118 -17.90 19.57 7.26
CA GLN A 118 -17.37 19.46 5.91
C GLN A 118 -15.84 19.55 5.88
N GLN A 119 -15.25 20.47 6.65
CA GLN A 119 -13.80 20.59 6.74
C GLN A 119 -13.18 19.38 7.45
N LYS A 120 -13.78 18.90 8.54
CA LYS A 120 -13.34 17.69 9.26
C LYS A 120 -13.37 16.45 8.36
N LEU A 121 -14.44 16.28 7.60
CA LEU A 121 -14.58 15.20 6.61
C LEU A 121 -13.52 15.27 5.52
N LYS A 122 -13.29 16.48 4.98
CA LYS A 122 -12.24 16.69 3.97
C LYS A 122 -10.85 16.35 4.52
N ASN A 123 -10.54 16.81 5.74
CA ASN A 123 -9.27 16.51 6.39
C ASN A 123 -9.10 15.00 6.62
N ALA A 124 -10.15 14.32 7.10
CA ALA A 124 -10.12 12.86 7.30
C ALA A 124 -9.90 12.11 5.98
N LEU A 125 -10.58 12.53 4.90
CA LEU A 125 -10.39 11.96 3.57
C LEU A 125 -8.97 12.19 3.04
N ASP A 126 -8.43 13.40 3.20
CA ASP A 126 -7.08 13.74 2.73
C ASP A 126 -5.99 13.00 3.53
N SER A 127 -6.18 12.81 4.84
CA SER A 127 -5.30 11.98 5.67
C SER A 127 -5.38 10.50 5.26
N LEU A 128 -6.57 9.95 5.07
CA LEU A 128 -6.76 8.58 4.58
C LEU A 128 -6.11 8.40 3.20
N ARG A 129 -6.30 9.36 2.28
CA ARG A 129 -5.65 9.36 0.96
C ARG A 129 -4.15 9.30 1.11
N SER A 130 -3.55 10.21 1.86
CA SER A 130 -2.09 10.30 2.05
C SER A 130 -1.52 9.01 2.65
N PHE A 131 -2.26 8.42 3.59
CA PHE A 131 -1.88 7.15 4.22
C PHE A 131 -1.94 5.97 3.24
N CYS A 132 -3.07 5.79 2.54
CA CYS A 132 -3.34 4.63 1.71
C CYS A 132 -2.61 4.63 0.36
N THR A 133 -2.13 5.78 -0.11
CA THR A 133 -1.28 5.85 -1.32
C THR A 133 0.15 5.38 -1.10
N ASN A 134 0.57 5.20 0.17
CA ASN A 134 1.89 4.70 0.51
C ASN A 134 1.81 3.22 0.92
N THR A 135 2.45 2.34 0.15
CA THR A 135 2.39 0.89 0.40
C THR A 135 3.03 0.52 1.73
N THR A 136 4.07 1.23 2.18
CA THR A 136 4.73 0.98 3.47
C THR A 136 3.78 1.13 4.64
N ASN A 137 2.79 2.02 4.54
CA ASN A 137 1.80 2.23 5.59
C ASN A 137 0.83 1.05 5.76
N ILE A 138 0.54 0.34 4.65
CA ILE A 138 -0.43 -0.77 4.62
C ILE A 138 0.28 -2.12 4.78
N TYR A 139 1.39 -2.29 4.07
CA TYR A 139 2.10 -3.57 3.90
C TYR A 139 3.43 -3.63 4.67
N GLY A 140 3.86 -2.54 5.30
CA GLY A 140 5.16 -2.50 6.01
C GLY A 140 6.39 -2.50 5.09
N ILE A 141 6.19 -2.61 3.78
CA ILE A 141 7.24 -2.61 2.76
C ILE A 141 6.95 -1.60 1.64
N ASP A 142 8.02 -1.03 1.10
CA ASP A 142 7.95 -0.10 -0.02
C ASP A 142 7.89 -0.89 -1.34
N ILE A 143 6.70 -0.99 -1.93
CA ILE A 143 6.44 -1.77 -3.14
C ILE A 143 6.40 -0.80 -4.31
N GLN A 144 7.37 -0.95 -5.22
CA GLN A 144 7.55 -0.05 -6.35
C GLN A 144 7.55 -0.82 -7.67
N PRO A 145 7.07 -0.22 -8.77
CA PRO A 145 7.25 -0.80 -10.09
C PRO A 145 8.73 -0.85 -10.48
N ALA A 146 9.13 -1.92 -11.13
CA ALA A 146 10.45 -2.12 -11.69
C ALA A 146 10.37 -2.85 -13.05
N SER A 147 11.50 -2.92 -13.73
CA SER A 147 11.68 -3.62 -15.00
C SER A 147 12.96 -4.45 -14.96
N THR A 148 13.10 -5.38 -15.90
CA THR A 148 14.30 -6.21 -16.02
C THR A 148 15.55 -5.34 -16.15
N LYS A 149 16.56 -5.60 -15.32
CA LYS A 149 17.90 -5.03 -15.45
C LYS A 149 18.87 -6.01 -16.09
N ASP A 150 18.94 -7.22 -15.55
CA ASP A 150 19.90 -8.25 -15.95
C ASP A 150 19.19 -9.36 -16.74
N THR A 151 19.52 -9.54 -18.02
CA THR A 151 18.89 -10.58 -18.86
C THR A 151 19.77 -11.80 -19.14
N PHE A 152 21.09 -11.70 -18.93
CA PHE A 152 22.04 -12.79 -19.22
C PHE A 152 22.48 -13.41 -17.91
N LEU A 153 22.11 -14.66 -17.68
CA LEU A 153 22.32 -15.36 -16.42
C LEU A 153 23.08 -16.65 -16.65
N ILE A 154 23.91 -17.05 -15.69
CA ILE A 154 24.23 -18.45 -15.46
C ILE A 154 23.48 -18.93 -14.23
N THR A 155 22.95 -20.15 -14.27
CA THR A 155 22.04 -20.65 -13.23
C THR A 155 22.47 -22.01 -12.70
N SER A 156 22.13 -22.28 -11.44
CA SER A 156 22.23 -23.60 -10.81
C SER A 156 20.92 -23.89 -10.07
N LYS A 157 20.52 -25.17 -10.05
CA LYS A 157 19.35 -25.65 -9.32
C LYS A 157 19.78 -26.77 -8.38
N PHE A 158 19.22 -26.78 -7.18
CA PHE A 158 19.47 -27.81 -6.18
C PHE A 158 18.24 -27.97 -5.28
N THR A 159 18.18 -29.05 -4.52
CA THR A 159 17.10 -29.32 -3.57
C THR A 159 17.65 -29.52 -2.17
N THR A 160 16.87 -29.13 -1.17
CA THR A 160 17.19 -29.30 0.25
C THR A 160 15.97 -29.82 1.01
N HIS A 161 16.18 -30.56 2.09
CA HIS A 161 15.08 -31.06 2.94
C HIS A 161 14.52 -30.00 3.88
N THR A 162 15.34 -29.04 4.28
CA THR A 162 14.97 -27.87 5.06
C THR A 162 15.19 -26.62 4.23
N TYR A 163 14.70 -25.48 4.71
CA TYR A 163 15.02 -24.19 4.08
C TYR A 163 16.55 -24.05 3.94
N PRO A 164 17.08 -23.67 2.76
CA PRO A 164 18.52 -23.68 2.50
C PRO A 164 19.24 -22.68 3.39
N ASN A 165 20.36 -23.10 3.98
CA ASN A 165 21.18 -22.21 4.79
C ASN A 165 22.14 -21.37 3.92
N THR A 166 22.74 -20.34 4.52
CA THR A 166 23.67 -19.43 3.83
C THR A 166 24.83 -20.18 3.17
N THR A 167 25.39 -21.19 3.83
CA THR A 167 26.52 -21.96 3.29
C THR A 167 26.13 -22.71 2.02
N GLU A 168 24.96 -23.34 2.00
CA GLU A 168 24.44 -24.06 0.82
C GLU A 168 24.22 -23.10 -0.35
N ILE A 169 23.56 -21.96 -0.10
CA ILE A 169 23.31 -20.92 -1.11
C ILE A 169 24.62 -20.39 -1.69
N TYR A 170 25.57 -19.99 -0.83
CA TYR A 170 26.81 -19.36 -1.26
C TYR A 170 27.80 -20.35 -1.87
N SER A 171 27.73 -21.63 -1.53
CA SER A 171 28.46 -22.68 -2.25
C SER A 171 28.08 -22.69 -3.73
N GLN A 172 26.78 -22.63 -4.03
CA GLN A 172 26.26 -22.57 -5.41
C GLN A 172 26.64 -21.26 -6.11
N ILE A 173 26.52 -20.11 -5.42
CA ILE A 173 26.96 -18.81 -5.97
C ILE A 173 28.45 -18.83 -6.33
N ASN A 174 29.29 -19.36 -5.44
CA ASN A 174 30.73 -19.44 -5.66
C ASN A 174 31.08 -20.36 -6.84
N GLN A 175 30.33 -21.45 -7.04
CA GLN A 175 30.49 -22.30 -8.22
C GLN A 175 30.13 -21.57 -9.51
N LEU A 176 29.07 -20.76 -9.52
CA LEU A 176 28.73 -19.90 -10.66
C LEU A 176 29.80 -18.84 -10.91
N LYS A 177 30.32 -18.18 -9.87
CA LYS A 177 31.43 -17.22 -10.00
C LYS A 177 32.68 -17.86 -10.61
N LYS A 178 33.05 -19.08 -10.20
CA LYS A 178 34.14 -19.86 -10.82
C LYS A 178 33.87 -20.16 -12.29
N THR A 179 32.64 -20.57 -12.61
CA THR A 179 32.22 -20.85 -14.00
C THR A 179 32.33 -19.60 -14.87
N ALA A 180 31.88 -18.45 -14.37
CA ALA A 180 32.00 -17.17 -15.05
C ALA A 180 33.48 -16.79 -15.30
N ALA A 181 34.33 -16.95 -14.28
CA ALA A 181 35.77 -16.70 -14.40
C ALA A 181 36.43 -17.60 -15.45
N SER A 182 36.14 -18.91 -15.46
CA SER A 182 36.67 -19.85 -16.46
C SER A 182 36.20 -19.54 -17.89
N ALA A 183 35.01 -18.97 -18.04
CA ALA A 183 34.48 -18.48 -19.32
C ALA A 183 34.92 -17.04 -19.66
N ASN A 184 35.81 -16.45 -18.85
CA ASN A 184 36.31 -15.07 -18.97
C ASN A 184 35.19 -14.02 -19.02
N VAL A 185 34.05 -14.24 -18.35
CA VAL A 185 32.93 -13.30 -18.28
C VAL A 185 32.83 -12.60 -16.95
N GLY A 186 32.43 -11.32 -16.98
CA GLY A 186 32.26 -10.50 -15.80
C GLY A 186 30.85 -10.64 -15.22
N GLN A 187 30.75 -10.59 -13.89
CA GLN A 187 29.48 -10.44 -13.18
C GLN A 187 28.91 -9.04 -13.45
N ALA A 188 27.64 -8.95 -13.87
CA ALA A 188 26.98 -7.69 -14.23
C ALA A 188 26.08 -7.11 -13.12
N GLY A 189 25.66 -7.94 -12.16
CA GLY A 189 24.69 -7.59 -11.12
C GLY A 189 24.78 -8.52 -9.92
N PHE A 190 23.86 -8.37 -8.96
CA PHE A 190 23.86 -9.18 -7.73
C PHE A 190 23.41 -10.63 -7.99
N PRO A 191 23.92 -11.62 -7.24
CA PRO A 191 23.39 -12.97 -7.30
C PRO A 191 21.89 -12.99 -7.00
N MET A 192 21.18 -13.87 -7.71
CA MET A 192 19.74 -14.05 -7.54
C MET A 192 19.44 -15.36 -6.81
N LEU A 193 18.39 -15.36 -6.00
CA LEU A 193 17.91 -16.55 -5.30
C LEU A 193 16.40 -16.69 -5.47
N ASN A 194 15.94 -17.90 -5.76
CA ASN A 194 14.59 -18.33 -5.52
C ASN A 194 14.60 -19.60 -4.66
N VAL A 195 13.67 -19.66 -3.70
CA VAL A 195 13.40 -20.85 -2.90
C VAL A 195 11.91 -21.12 -3.00
N THR A 196 11.53 -22.29 -3.50
CA THR A 196 10.13 -22.71 -3.64
C THR A 196 9.92 -24.01 -2.88
N HIS A 197 8.93 -24.04 -2.00
CA HIS A 197 8.51 -25.26 -1.32
C HIS A 197 7.66 -26.09 -2.29
N THR A 198 8.09 -27.31 -2.63
CA THR A 198 7.45 -28.13 -3.67
C THR A 198 6.46 -29.15 -3.11
N ASP A 199 6.80 -29.78 -1.99
CA ASP A 199 6.00 -30.79 -1.29
C ASP A 199 6.27 -30.72 0.23
N SER A 200 5.74 -31.62 1.05
CA SER A 200 5.90 -31.56 2.51
C SER A 200 7.34 -31.73 3.03
N SER A 201 8.33 -32.01 2.17
CA SER A 201 9.66 -32.44 2.63
C SER A 201 10.82 -31.85 1.83
N PHE A 202 10.57 -31.09 0.78
CA PHE A 202 11.62 -30.53 -0.07
C PHE A 202 11.41 -29.06 -0.46
N TYR A 203 12.53 -28.37 -0.54
CA TYR A 203 12.67 -27.04 -1.10
C TYR A 203 13.47 -27.13 -2.40
N GLN A 204 12.88 -26.63 -3.49
CA GLN A 204 13.59 -26.40 -4.73
C GLN A 204 14.23 -25.01 -4.70
N CYS A 205 15.54 -24.98 -4.88
CA CYS A 205 16.33 -23.77 -4.84
C CYS A 205 16.92 -23.50 -6.23
N MET A 206 16.90 -22.24 -6.65
CA MET A 206 17.55 -21.78 -7.87
C MET A 206 18.39 -20.56 -7.56
N VAL A 207 19.66 -20.62 -7.93
CA VAL A 207 20.61 -19.50 -7.83
C VAL A 207 20.98 -19.07 -9.24
N ALA A 208 21.08 -17.76 -9.46
CA ALA A 208 21.59 -17.21 -10.70
C ALA A 208 22.68 -16.17 -10.45
N LEU A 209 23.61 -16.04 -11.40
CA LEU A 209 24.59 -14.97 -11.45
C LEU A 209 24.41 -14.18 -12.74
N PRO A 210 24.05 -12.88 -12.67
CA PRO A 210 24.07 -12.00 -13.84
C PRO A 210 25.46 -11.88 -14.46
N ILE A 211 25.54 -11.99 -15.78
CA ILE A 211 26.78 -11.86 -16.55
C ILE A 211 26.65 -10.81 -17.65
N ASN A 212 27.78 -10.27 -18.11
CA ASN A 212 27.81 -9.12 -19.02
C ASN A 212 27.77 -9.48 -20.53
N ARG A 213 27.79 -10.76 -20.90
CA ARG A 213 27.70 -11.20 -22.30
C ARG A 213 27.12 -12.60 -22.42
N ILE A 214 26.65 -12.94 -23.61
CA ILE A 214 26.18 -14.29 -23.96
C ILE A 214 27.37 -15.26 -23.92
N ILE A 215 27.13 -16.47 -23.43
CA ILE A 215 28.08 -17.58 -23.44
C ILE A 215 27.40 -18.86 -23.89
N ASP A 216 28.17 -19.76 -24.47
CA ASP A 216 27.72 -21.09 -24.88
C ASP A 216 28.01 -22.10 -23.77
N LEU A 217 27.17 -22.09 -22.73
CA LEU A 217 27.22 -23.07 -21.64
C LEU A 217 25.80 -23.59 -21.35
N PRO A 218 25.65 -24.87 -20.97
CA PRO A 218 24.34 -25.42 -20.59
C PRO A 218 23.66 -24.68 -19.42
N SER A 219 24.44 -24.01 -18.55
CA SER A 219 23.94 -23.21 -17.43
C SER A 219 23.46 -21.81 -17.83
N PHE A 220 23.74 -21.38 -19.06
CA PHE A 220 23.32 -20.07 -19.56
C PHE A 220 21.81 -20.02 -19.78
N VAL A 221 21.19 -18.95 -19.26
CA VAL A 221 19.76 -18.68 -19.41
C VAL A 221 19.58 -17.20 -19.76
N ARG A 222 18.75 -16.92 -20.77
CA ARG A 222 18.28 -15.57 -21.04
C ARG A 222 16.94 -15.33 -20.36
N MET A 223 16.91 -14.43 -19.38
CA MET A 223 15.67 -14.03 -18.73
C MET A 223 14.82 -13.20 -19.69
N VAL A 224 13.53 -13.53 -19.77
CA VAL A 224 12.56 -12.78 -20.57
C VAL A 224 12.37 -11.40 -19.93
N PRO A 225 12.53 -10.29 -20.67
CA PRO A 225 12.23 -8.97 -20.16
C PRO A 225 10.78 -8.85 -19.69
N GLY A 226 10.57 -8.20 -18.54
CA GLY A 226 9.26 -8.10 -17.93
C GLY A 226 9.10 -6.91 -16.99
N ARG A 227 7.87 -6.73 -16.54
CA ARG A 227 7.50 -5.78 -15.48
C ARG A 227 7.51 -6.51 -14.13
N PHE A 228 7.99 -5.81 -13.11
CA PHE A 228 8.10 -6.33 -11.76
C PHE A 228 7.49 -5.37 -10.77
N LEU A 229 7.06 -5.91 -9.64
CA LEU A 229 6.98 -5.19 -8.39
C LEU A 229 8.20 -5.55 -7.56
N THR A 230 8.80 -4.55 -6.91
CA THR A 230 10.01 -4.74 -6.13
C THR A 230 9.90 -4.09 -4.76
N ALA A 231 10.57 -4.69 -3.77
CA ALA A 231 10.71 -4.14 -2.43
C ALA A 231 12.13 -4.40 -1.92
N GLU A 232 12.75 -3.39 -1.33
CA GLU A 232 14.00 -3.56 -0.58
C GLU A 232 13.67 -3.92 0.87
N VAL A 233 14.37 -4.91 1.40
CA VAL A 233 14.18 -5.46 2.73
C VAL A 233 15.52 -5.42 3.45
N LYS A 234 15.50 -4.88 4.66
CA LYS A 234 16.63 -4.93 5.59
C LYS A 234 16.34 -5.97 6.66
N GLY A 235 17.28 -6.88 6.90
CA GLY A 235 17.16 -7.94 7.89
C GLY A 235 17.31 -9.35 7.32
N GLY A 236 17.28 -10.32 8.24
CA GLY A 236 17.45 -11.73 7.97
C GLY A 236 16.24 -12.46 7.36
N PRO A 237 16.24 -13.80 7.37
CA PRO A 237 15.23 -14.62 6.72
C PRO A 237 13.79 -14.31 7.11
N SER A 238 13.52 -13.99 8.39
CA SER A 238 12.18 -13.65 8.85
C SER A 238 11.65 -12.35 8.23
N ALA A 239 12.49 -11.31 8.09
CA ALA A 239 12.09 -10.05 7.46
C ALA A 239 11.82 -10.24 5.96
N ILE A 240 12.65 -11.05 5.29
CA ILE A 240 12.51 -11.39 3.87
C ILE A 240 11.23 -12.20 3.63
N GLN A 241 10.97 -13.20 4.47
CA GLN A 241 9.75 -14.00 4.40
C GLN A 241 8.50 -13.14 4.60
N HIS A 242 8.51 -12.27 5.61
CA HIS A 242 7.43 -11.31 5.83
C HIS A 242 7.20 -10.41 4.61
N ALA A 243 8.28 -9.93 3.96
CA ALA A 243 8.15 -9.11 2.77
C ALA A 243 7.56 -9.88 1.57
N HIS A 244 7.89 -11.17 1.40
CA HIS A 244 7.22 -12.02 0.39
C HIS A 244 5.73 -12.17 0.69
N GLU A 245 5.35 -12.40 1.95
CA GLU A 245 3.94 -12.49 2.38
C GLU A 245 3.19 -11.19 2.10
N MET A 246 3.80 -10.04 2.40
CA MET A 246 3.22 -8.73 2.14
C MET A 246 3.11 -8.41 0.65
N MET A 247 4.07 -8.86 -0.17
CA MET A 247 3.98 -8.80 -1.63
C MET A 247 2.82 -9.66 -2.16
N GLN A 248 2.62 -10.87 -1.63
CA GLN A 248 1.46 -11.70 -2.00
C GLN A 248 0.14 -11.07 -1.58
N GLN A 249 0.10 -10.44 -0.40
CA GLN A 249 -1.07 -9.70 0.05
C GLN A 249 -1.37 -8.51 -0.86
N TYR A 250 -0.35 -7.78 -1.33
CA TYR A 250 -0.50 -6.75 -2.35
C TYR A 250 -1.06 -7.33 -3.66
N PHE A 251 -0.55 -8.47 -4.13
CA PHE A 251 -1.07 -9.10 -5.34
C PHE A 251 -2.55 -9.44 -5.22
N LYS A 252 -2.95 -9.98 -4.08
CA LYS A 252 -4.36 -10.26 -3.79
C LYS A 252 -5.20 -8.98 -3.76
N ASP A 253 -4.75 -7.96 -3.03
CA ASP A 253 -5.50 -6.71 -2.85
C ASP A 253 -5.66 -5.94 -4.17
N TYR A 254 -4.69 -6.03 -5.09
CA TYR A 254 -4.72 -5.33 -6.39
C TYR A 254 -5.11 -6.25 -7.57
N SER A 255 -5.62 -7.46 -7.28
CA SER A 255 -6.00 -8.46 -8.30
C SER A 255 -4.91 -8.69 -9.36
N ARG A 256 -3.65 -8.79 -8.92
CA ARG A 256 -2.48 -9.07 -9.75
C ARG A 256 -2.19 -10.55 -9.80
N THR A 257 -1.67 -10.99 -10.94
CA THR A 257 -1.18 -12.37 -11.13
C THR A 257 0.32 -12.37 -11.36
N SER A 258 0.99 -13.38 -10.81
CA SER A 258 2.42 -13.58 -11.03
C SER A 258 2.63 -14.18 -12.42
N MET A 259 3.44 -13.54 -13.27
CA MET A 259 3.76 -14.08 -14.60
C MET A 259 4.76 -15.24 -14.53
N ALA A 260 5.61 -15.23 -13.51
CA ALA A 260 6.70 -16.19 -13.34
C ALA A 260 7.07 -16.30 -11.84
N ILE A 261 8.14 -17.03 -11.56
CA ILE A 261 8.63 -17.26 -10.21
C ILE A 261 9.31 -15.97 -9.69
N PRO A 262 8.98 -15.47 -8.48
CA PRO A 262 9.67 -14.33 -7.88
C PRO A 262 11.10 -14.69 -7.45
N PHE A 263 11.99 -13.71 -7.37
CA PHE A 263 13.37 -13.91 -6.94
C PHE A 263 13.87 -12.77 -6.05
N GLU A 264 14.95 -13.03 -5.34
CA GLU A 264 15.67 -12.09 -4.50
C GLU A 264 16.99 -11.71 -5.16
N TYR A 265 17.34 -10.43 -5.15
CA TYR A 265 18.72 -9.96 -5.30
C TYR A 265 19.40 -9.94 -3.95
N LEU A 266 20.51 -10.67 -3.85
CA LEU A 266 21.36 -10.75 -2.68
C LEU A 266 22.36 -9.58 -2.71
N ILE A 267 21.91 -8.39 -2.28
CA ILE A 267 22.73 -7.17 -2.32
C ILE A 267 23.90 -7.29 -1.34
N THR A 268 23.63 -7.72 -0.11
CA THR A 268 24.68 -8.04 0.87
C THR A 268 25.24 -9.44 0.63
N ASP A 269 26.57 -9.59 0.62
CA ASP A 269 27.24 -10.90 0.69
C ASP A 269 27.09 -11.47 2.12
N ARG A 270 26.09 -12.32 2.29
CA ARG A 270 25.71 -12.94 3.56
C ARG A 270 26.76 -13.94 4.06
N SER A 271 27.71 -14.37 3.21
CA SER A 271 28.83 -15.21 3.64
C SER A 271 29.95 -14.40 4.32
N ALA A 272 30.04 -13.10 4.02
CA ALA A 272 31.00 -12.16 4.60
C ALA A 272 30.40 -11.32 5.74
N GLU A 273 29.08 -11.13 5.79
CA GLU A 273 28.38 -10.40 6.85
C GLU A 273 27.45 -11.35 7.63
N PRO A 274 27.89 -11.90 8.77
CA PRO A 274 27.07 -12.81 9.57
C PRO A 274 25.93 -12.09 10.32
N ASP A 275 26.01 -10.78 10.52
CA ASP A 275 24.95 -10.01 11.18
C ASP A 275 23.77 -9.80 10.24
N THR A 276 22.73 -10.61 10.46
CA THR A 276 21.51 -10.58 9.64
C THR A 276 20.77 -9.24 9.65
N SER A 277 20.95 -8.40 10.67
CA SER A 277 20.28 -7.09 10.73
C SER A 277 20.80 -6.11 9.67
N LYS A 278 22.00 -6.35 9.15
CA LYS A 278 22.65 -5.56 8.09
C LYS A 278 22.40 -6.09 6.69
N TRP A 279 21.73 -7.23 6.56
CA TRP A 279 21.45 -7.80 5.26
C TRP A 279 20.49 -6.91 4.49
N ILE A 280 20.84 -6.62 3.24
CA ILE A 280 19.98 -5.93 2.28
C ILE A 280 19.62 -6.95 1.20
N THR A 281 18.32 -7.13 0.99
CA THR A 281 17.76 -8.02 -0.03
C THR A 281 16.72 -7.24 -0.83
N LYS A 282 16.71 -7.43 -2.15
CA LYS A 282 15.68 -6.81 -2.98
C LYS A 282 14.83 -7.86 -3.67
N ILE A 283 13.55 -7.91 -3.34
CA ILE A 283 12.60 -8.87 -3.91
C ILE A 283 12.13 -8.34 -5.27
N TYR A 284 11.99 -9.23 -6.24
CA TYR A 284 11.38 -8.97 -7.54
C TYR A 284 10.27 -9.98 -7.79
N ALA A 285 9.04 -9.48 -7.92
CA ALA A 285 7.87 -10.26 -8.24
C ALA A 285 7.35 -9.88 -9.64
N PRO A 286 7.43 -10.78 -10.64
CA PRO A 286 6.98 -10.50 -11.99
C PRO A 286 5.45 -10.38 -12.06
N VAL A 287 4.91 -9.35 -12.71
CA VAL A 287 3.49 -8.98 -12.63
C VAL A 287 2.83 -8.75 -13.99
N TYR A 288 1.56 -9.16 -14.12
CA TYR A 288 0.65 -8.82 -15.24
C TYR A 288 -0.22 -7.58 -14.92
#